data_AF-A0AB36XU38-F1
#
_entry.id   AF-A0AB36XU38-F1
#
_cell.length_a   1.000
_cell.length_b   1.000
_cell.length_c   1.000
_cell.angle_alpha   90.00
_cell.angle_beta   90.00
_cell.angle_gamma   90.00
#
_symmetry.space_group_name_H-M   'P 1'
#
loop_
_entity.id
_entity.type
_entity.pdbx_description
1 polymer ?
#
loop_
_entity_poly.entity_id
_entity_poly.type
_entity_poly.pdbx_seq_one_letter_code
_entity_poly.pdbx_strand_id
1 'polypeptide(L)'
;MDFTIYLNDRKYRVCDIGEGKCTLMLSHAEGIESLHEHFSHQFLELERMIIIDISICWGGDIEALCEKDRCELITDVRLLTDIYWLDDFEIKTDKGQDIFMGFKSLSPI
;
A
#
# COMPACT_ATOMS: atom_id res chain seq x y z
N MET A 1 -11.42 -9.25 -0.68
CA MET A 1 -10.87 -10.59 -0.33
C MET A 1 -9.37 -10.45 -0.28
N ASP A 2 -8.74 -10.95 0.77
CA ASP A 2 -7.30 -10.86 0.97
C ASP A 2 -6.58 -11.90 0.11
N PHE A 3 -5.47 -11.52 -0.50
CA PHE A 3 -4.62 -12.43 -1.26
C PHE A 3 -3.13 -12.13 -0.99
N THR A 4 -2.26 -13.03 -1.45
CA THR A 4 -0.81 -12.88 -1.32
C THR A 4 -0.20 -12.44 -2.64
N ILE A 5 0.72 -11.48 -2.59
CA ILE A 5 1.59 -11.11 -3.70
C ILE A 5 3.06 -11.15 -3.25
N TYR A 6 3.95 -11.39 -4.20
CA TYR A 6 5.38 -11.32 -3.98
C TYR A 6 5.96 -10.14 -4.76
N LEU A 7 6.58 -9.20 -4.06
CA LEU A 7 7.20 -8.00 -4.65
C LEU A 7 8.69 -8.06 -4.30
N ASN A 8 9.57 -8.09 -5.29
CA ASN A 8 11.02 -8.24 -5.11
C ASN A 8 11.39 -9.34 -4.09
N ASP A 9 10.81 -10.54 -4.27
CA ASP A 9 10.97 -11.72 -3.41
C ASP A 9 10.44 -11.60 -1.96
N ARG A 10 9.72 -10.52 -1.64
CA ARG A 10 9.08 -10.30 -0.34
C ARG A 10 7.60 -10.58 -0.39
N LYS A 11 7.08 -11.28 0.62
CA LYS A 11 5.69 -11.71 0.70
C LYS A 11 4.83 -10.63 1.35
N TYR A 12 3.81 -10.18 0.63
CA TYR A 12 2.82 -9.22 1.11
C TYR A 12 1.42 -9.83 1.11
N ARG A 13 0.63 -9.43 2.10
CA ARG A 13 -0.83 -9.61 2.07
C ARG A 13 -1.45 -8.33 1.52
N VAL A 14 -2.33 -8.47 0.54
CA VAL A 14 -2.97 -7.34 -0.14
C VAL A 14 -4.48 -7.56 -0.17
N CYS A 15 -5.24 -6.47 -0.10
CA CYS A 15 -6.67 -6.44 -0.30
C CYS A 15 -7.03 -5.31 -1.24
N ASP A 16 -7.85 -5.59 -2.25
CA ASP A 16 -8.31 -4.62 -3.24
C ASP A 16 -9.82 -4.51 -3.12
N ILE A 17 -10.31 -3.29 -2.91
CA ILE A 17 -11.71 -3.00 -2.57
C ILE A 17 -12.19 -1.83 -3.42
N GLY A 18 -13.36 -2.00 -4.04
CA GLY A 18 -14.02 -0.92 -4.77
C GLY A 18 -13.46 -0.63 -6.15
N GLU A 19 -13.88 0.51 -6.71
CA GLU A 19 -13.58 0.94 -8.07
C GLU A 19 -13.42 2.47 -8.14
N GLY A 20 -12.83 2.98 -9.22
CA GLY A 20 -12.65 4.41 -9.43
C GLY A 20 -11.26 4.93 -9.06
N LYS A 21 -11.20 6.15 -8.50
CA LYS A 21 -9.93 6.79 -8.14
C LYS A 21 -9.21 5.94 -7.08
N CYS A 22 -7.93 5.67 -7.30
CA CYS A 22 -7.21 4.70 -6.49
C CYS A 22 -6.45 5.35 -5.32
N THR A 23 -6.61 4.79 -4.12
CA THR A 23 -5.75 5.03 -2.97
C THR A 23 -5.02 3.74 -2.62
N LEU A 24 -3.69 3.78 -2.63
CA LEU A 24 -2.83 2.73 -2.09
C LEU A 24 -2.59 3.00 -0.59
N MET A 25 -3.07 2.11 0.26
CA MET A 25 -2.94 2.20 1.71
C MET A 25 -1.83 1.27 2.20
N LEU A 26 -0.76 1.83 2.75
CA LEU A 26 0.30 1.06 3.41
C LEU A 26 -0.05 0.94 4.90
N SER A 27 -0.23 -0.28 5.41
CA SER A 27 -0.61 -0.50 6.81
C SER A 27 0.24 -1.59 7.46
N HIS A 28 0.63 -1.37 8.71
CA HIS A 28 1.25 -2.40 9.53
C HIS A 28 0.15 -3.21 10.23
N ALA A 29 -0.47 -4.13 9.50
CA ALA A 29 -1.69 -4.83 9.92
C ALA A 29 -1.40 -6.13 10.72
N GLU A 30 -0.40 -6.09 11.59
CA GLU A 30 -0.06 -7.23 12.46
C GLU A 30 -1.26 -7.57 13.36
N GLY A 31 -1.62 -8.86 13.43
CA GLY A 31 -2.75 -9.33 14.23
C GLY A 31 -4.13 -9.06 13.63
N ILE A 32 -4.23 -8.36 12.49
CA ILE A 32 -5.49 -8.25 11.74
C ILE A 32 -5.71 -9.55 10.96
N GLU A 33 -6.84 -10.22 11.17
CA GLU A 33 -7.17 -11.47 10.47
C GLU A 33 -7.59 -11.22 9.01
N SER A 34 -8.44 -10.20 8.79
CA SER A 34 -9.00 -9.86 7.47
C SER A 34 -8.84 -8.36 7.21
N LEU A 35 -8.02 -8.01 6.22
CA LEU A 35 -7.87 -6.63 5.75
C LEU A 35 -9.19 -6.12 5.19
N HIS A 36 -9.93 -6.96 4.44
CA HIS A 36 -11.22 -6.56 3.90
C HIS A 36 -12.20 -6.12 4.99
N GLU A 37 -12.39 -6.95 6.02
CA GLU A 37 -13.32 -6.61 7.12
C GLU A 37 -12.82 -5.39 7.90
N HIS A 38 -11.51 -5.29 8.11
CA HIS A 38 -10.92 -4.18 8.84
C HIS A 38 -11.04 -2.85 8.09
N PHE A 39 -10.82 -2.80 6.78
CA PHE A 39 -10.75 -1.54 6.02
C PHE A 39 -12.01 -1.21 5.22
N SER A 40 -12.94 -2.15 5.05
CA SER A 40 -14.17 -1.93 4.26
C SER A 40 -15.02 -0.75 4.71
N HIS A 41 -14.97 -0.37 5.99
CA HIS A 41 -15.73 0.78 6.52
C HIS A 41 -15.11 2.14 6.17
N GLN A 42 -13.83 2.18 5.74
CA GLN A 42 -13.12 3.39 5.33
C GLN A 42 -13.29 3.67 3.83
N PHE A 43 -13.81 2.71 3.09
CA PHE A 43 -14.10 2.82 1.67
C PHE A 43 -15.34 3.70 1.44
N LEU A 44 -15.20 4.67 0.54
CA LEU A 44 -16.33 5.36 -0.09
C LEU A 44 -16.66 4.63 -1.38
N GLU A 45 -17.94 4.39 -1.68
CA GLU A 45 -18.40 3.60 -2.85
C GLU A 45 -17.81 4.01 -4.22
N LEU A 46 -17.20 5.18 -4.31
CA LEU A 46 -16.65 5.78 -5.53
C LEU A 46 -15.11 5.74 -5.63
N GLU A 47 -14.40 5.21 -4.62
CA GLU A 47 -12.93 5.25 -4.56
C GLU A 47 -12.30 3.87 -4.35
N ARG A 48 -11.50 3.37 -5.30
CA ARG A 48 -10.77 2.11 -5.16
C ARG A 48 -9.72 2.24 -4.05
N MET A 49 -9.66 1.26 -3.16
CA MET A 49 -8.64 1.17 -2.11
C MET A 49 -7.86 -0.14 -2.24
N ILE A 50 -6.55 -0.04 -2.41
CA ILE A 50 -5.63 -1.18 -2.38
C ILE A 50 -4.86 -1.10 -1.07
N ILE A 51 -5.10 -2.03 -0.16
CA ILE A 51 -4.41 -2.14 1.12
C ILE A 51 -3.27 -3.13 0.98
N ILE A 52 -2.05 -2.72 1.32
CA ILE A 52 -0.89 -3.59 1.42
C ILE A 52 -0.43 -3.65 2.88
N ASP A 53 -0.43 -4.86 3.41
CA ASP A 53 0.04 -5.18 4.74
C ASP A 53 1.56 -5.38 4.73
N ILE A 54 2.26 -4.44 5.37
CA ILE A 54 3.72 -4.40 5.42
C ILE A 54 4.28 -5.19 6.62
N SER A 55 3.44 -5.63 7.57
CA SER A 55 3.89 -6.22 8.85
C SER A 55 4.68 -7.52 8.70
N ILE A 56 4.46 -8.28 7.62
CA ILE A 56 5.18 -9.53 7.36
C ILE A 56 6.66 -9.29 7.07
N CYS A 57 6.97 -8.18 6.40
CA CYS A 57 8.31 -7.92 5.86
C CYS A 57 9.09 -6.88 6.66
N TRP A 58 8.39 -6.06 7.45
CA TRP A 58 8.94 -4.87 8.08
C TRP A 58 8.52 -4.83 9.55
N GLY A 59 9.48 -4.55 10.44
CA GLY A 59 9.27 -4.66 11.89
C GLY A 59 8.52 -3.51 12.55
N GLY A 60 7.78 -2.70 11.78
CA GLY A 60 7.02 -1.57 12.30
C GLY A 60 6.42 -0.70 11.19
N ASP A 61 5.71 0.34 11.61
CA ASP A 61 5.16 1.36 10.72
C ASP A 61 6.25 2.02 9.87
N ILE A 62 5.84 2.65 8.77
CA ILE A 62 6.75 3.31 7.82
C ILE A 62 7.62 4.37 8.51
N GLU A 63 7.08 5.07 9.50
CA GLU A 63 7.81 6.07 10.27
C GLU A 63 8.92 5.45 11.14
N ALA A 64 8.79 4.18 11.54
CA ALA A 64 9.77 3.46 12.34
C ALA A 64 10.89 2.82 11.48
N LEU A 65 10.68 2.68 10.17
CA LEU A 65 11.67 2.08 9.28
C LEU A 65 12.89 2.97 9.10
N CYS A 66 14.07 2.34 9.01
CA CYS A 66 15.29 3.05 8.64
C CYS A 66 15.26 3.45 7.15
N GLU A 67 16.15 4.37 6.75
CA GLU A 67 16.19 4.87 5.36
C GLU A 67 16.35 3.74 4.32
N LYS A 68 17.20 2.75 4.61
CA LYS A 68 17.41 1.60 3.72
C LYS A 68 16.11 0.81 3.52
N ASP A 69 15.41 0.47 4.60
CA ASP A 69 14.17 -0.32 4.55
C ASP A 69 13.07 0.47 3.84
N ARG A 70 13.00 1.79 4.04
CA ARG A 70 12.07 2.66 3.30
C ARG A 70 12.36 2.65 1.79
N CYS A 71 13.63 2.70 1.39
CA CYS A 71 14.00 2.60 -0.02
C CYS A 71 13.60 1.26 -0.65
N GLU A 72 13.79 0.16 0.08
CA GLU A 72 13.35 -1.17 -0.36
C GLU A 72 11.81 -1.23 -0.47
N LEU A 73 11.07 -0.76 0.53
CA LEU A 73 9.60 -0.69 0.49
C LEU A 73 9.09 0.18 -0.66
N ILE A 74 9.73 1.32 -0.94
CA ILE A 74 9.38 2.17 -2.10
C ILE A 74 9.57 1.39 -3.42
N THR A 75 10.61 0.56 -3.51
CA THR A 75 10.87 -0.26 -4.71
C THR A 75 9.79 -1.34 -4.88
N ASP A 76 9.34 -1.93 -3.78
CA ASP A 76 8.23 -2.90 -3.79
C ASP A 76 6.92 -2.23 -4.20
N VAL A 77 6.61 -1.06 -3.64
CA VAL A 77 5.42 -0.28 -3.98
C VAL A 77 5.40 0.12 -5.45
N ARG A 78 6.54 0.50 -6.03
CA ARG A 78 6.63 0.78 -7.47
C ARG A 78 6.32 -0.43 -8.34
N LEU A 79 6.87 -1.60 -7.97
CA LEU A 79 6.56 -2.84 -8.68
C LEU A 79 5.07 -3.17 -8.58
N LEU A 80 4.46 -2.96 -7.40
CA LEU A 80 3.02 -3.15 -7.23
C LEU A 80 2.22 -2.23 -8.16
N THR A 81 2.58 -0.95 -8.23
CA THR A 81 1.87 0.03 -9.09
C THR A 81 1.99 -0.32 -10.57
N ASP A 82 3.14 -0.87 -10.98
CA ASP A 82 3.35 -1.37 -12.34
C ASP A 82 2.49 -2.60 -12.63
N ILE A 83 2.41 -3.56 -11.70
CA ILE A 83 1.57 -4.77 -11.82
C ILE A 83 0.09 -4.40 -11.93
N TYR A 84 -0.34 -3.39 -11.17
CA TYR A 84 -1.72 -2.93 -11.12
C TYR A 84 -2.09 -1.92 -12.21
N TRP A 85 -1.12 -1.51 -13.04
CA TRP A 85 -1.27 -0.44 -14.04
C TRP A 85 -1.91 0.82 -13.45
N LEU A 86 -1.38 1.29 -12.32
CA LEU A 86 -1.90 2.48 -11.64
C LEU A 86 -1.23 3.74 -12.21
N ASP A 87 -1.96 4.49 -13.04
CA ASP A 87 -1.49 5.75 -13.62
C ASP A 87 -1.72 6.97 -12.70
N ASP A 88 -2.84 7.00 -11.98
CA ASP A 88 -3.24 8.09 -11.07
C ASP A 88 -3.73 7.49 -9.74
N PHE A 89 -2.93 7.66 -8.70
CA PHE A 89 -3.21 7.12 -7.37
C PHE A 89 -2.59 7.98 -6.27
N GLU A 90 -3.22 7.96 -5.10
CA GLU A 90 -2.66 8.51 -3.86
C GLU A 90 -2.08 7.39 -3.01
N ILE A 91 -1.07 7.68 -2.19
CA ILE A 91 -0.52 6.70 -1.23
C ILE A 91 -0.66 7.27 0.19
N LYS A 92 -1.28 6.49 1.08
CA LYS A 92 -1.56 6.87 2.47
C LYS A 92 -1.09 5.80 3.45
N THR A 93 -0.88 6.19 4.71
CA THR A 93 -0.83 5.25 5.86
C THR A 93 -2.21 5.05 6.47
N ASP A 94 -2.38 3.96 7.19
CA ASP A 94 -3.54 3.71 8.08
C ASP A 94 -3.79 4.82 9.11
N LYS A 95 -2.78 5.61 9.47
CA LYS A 95 -2.91 6.82 10.31
C LYS A 95 -3.42 8.05 9.56
N GLY A 96 -3.78 7.91 8.28
CA GLY A 96 -4.25 9.00 7.42
C GLY A 96 -3.15 10.02 7.10
N GLN A 97 -1.88 9.68 7.31
CA GLN A 97 -0.77 10.53 6.90
C GLN A 97 -0.42 10.24 5.45
N ASP A 98 -0.37 11.30 4.64
CA ASP A 98 0.21 11.23 3.30
C ASP A 98 1.71 10.95 3.45
N ILE A 99 2.13 9.77 3.01
CA ILE A 99 3.53 9.33 3.11
C ILE A 99 4.41 10.13 2.14
N PHE A 100 3.79 10.74 1.12
CA PHE A 100 4.50 11.32 -0.01
C PHE A 100 4.08 12.77 -0.30
N MET A 101 4.78 13.72 0.31
CA MET A 101 4.87 15.09 -0.22
C MET A 101 5.87 15.23 -1.39
N GLY A 102 6.48 14.12 -1.88
CA GLY A 102 7.66 14.14 -2.75
C GLY A 102 7.55 13.49 -4.14
N PHE A 103 6.50 12.72 -4.45
CA PHE A 103 6.30 12.14 -5.79
C PHE A 103 5.26 12.94 -6.58
N LYS A 104 5.52 14.23 -6.82
CA LYS A 104 4.91 14.88 -7.97
C LYS A 104 5.54 14.29 -9.22
N SER A 105 4.79 13.41 -9.88
CA SER A 105 5.07 12.85 -11.21
C SER A 105 6.55 12.51 -11.46
N LEU A 106 6.93 11.25 -11.22
CA LEU A 106 8.04 10.73 -12.01
C LEU A 106 7.54 10.69 -13.45
N SER A 107 7.93 11.70 -14.23
CA SER A 107 7.77 11.67 -15.67
C SER A 107 8.45 10.42 -16.20
N PRO A 108 7.85 9.71 -17.18
CA PRO A 108 8.55 8.64 -17.86
C PRO A 108 9.80 9.24 -18.53
N ILE A 109 10.97 8.66 -18.25
CA ILE A 109 12.23 8.96 -18.95
C ILE A 109 12.16 8.36 -20.35
#